data_AF-A0A6J6TSH5-F1
#
_entry.id   AF-A0A6J6TSH5-F1
#
_cell.length_a   1.000
_cell.length_b   1.000
_cell.length_c   1.000
_cell.angle_alpha   90.00
_cell.angle_beta   90.00
_cell.angle_gamma   90.00
#
_symmetry.space_group_name_H-M   'P 1'
#
loop_
_entity.id
_entity.type
_entity.pdbx_description
1 polymer ?
#
loop_
_entity_poly.entity_id
_entity_poly.type
_entity_poly.pdbx_seq_one_letter_code
_entity_poly.pdbx_strand_id
1 'polypeptide(L)'
;MRERHGVSVAEAGEAIADSDAVLFHPDPKSRSGSSARLLGFSPSRGRVLVVILVERLDRAGTWWGANGWVATGSDLSRYRRENEHE
;
A
#
# COMPACT_ATOMS: atom_id res chain seq x y z
N MET A 1 9.90 6.85 4.25
CA MET A 1 9.40 5.87 5.23
C MET A 1 10.19 5.99 6.53
N ARG A 2 9.58 6.48 7.62
CA ARG A 2 10.23 6.41 8.96
C ARG A 2 9.79 5.10 9.62
N GLU A 3 10.75 4.45 10.26
CA GLU A 3 10.74 3.14 10.94
C GLU A 3 9.77 3.05 12.14
N ARG A 4 8.52 3.55 12.01
CA ARG A 4 7.49 3.46 13.06
C ARG A 4 6.59 2.23 12.94
N HIS A 5 6.66 1.51 11.82
CA HIS A 5 5.88 0.30 11.59
C HIS A 5 6.78 -0.68 10.83
N GLY A 6 6.85 -1.92 11.31
CA GLY A 6 7.84 -2.94 10.93
C GLY A 6 7.73 -3.48 9.51
N VAL A 7 7.80 -2.57 8.54
CA VAL A 7 7.91 -2.79 7.09
C VAL A 7 9.07 -1.92 6.61
N SER A 8 10.05 -2.56 5.99
CA SER A 8 11.20 -1.91 5.37
C SER A 8 10.82 -1.23 4.04
N VAL A 9 11.69 -0.34 3.56
CA VAL A 9 11.51 0.29 2.24
C VAL A 9 11.50 -0.75 1.11
N ALA A 10 12.30 -1.81 1.22
CA ALA A 10 12.34 -2.89 0.25
C ALA A 10 11.00 -3.65 0.20
N GLU A 11 10.48 -4.07 1.36
CA GLU A 11 9.18 -4.75 1.47
C GLU A 11 8.02 -3.88 0.97
N ALA A 12 8.05 -2.57 1.24
CA ALA A 12 7.08 -1.64 0.67
C ALA A 12 7.20 -1.54 -0.85
N GLY A 13 8.44 -1.53 -1.38
CA GLY A 13 8.69 -1.55 -2.81
C GLY A 13 8.18 -2.83 -3.49
N GLU A 14 8.36 -3.98 -2.85
CA GLU A 14 7.80 -5.26 -3.30
C GLU A 14 6.27 -5.21 -3.37
N ALA A 15 5.62 -4.72 -2.31
CA ALA A 15 4.17 -4.59 -2.30
C ALA A 15 3.67 -3.63 -3.39
N ILE A 16 4.39 -2.54 -3.67
CA ILE A 16 4.06 -1.62 -4.77
C ILE A 16 4.23 -2.28 -6.15
N ALA A 17 5.20 -3.19 -6.28
CA ALA A 17 5.50 -3.90 -7.53
C ALA A 17 4.66 -5.16 -7.73
N ASP A 18 3.81 -5.53 -6.76
CA ASP A 18 2.87 -6.63 -6.89
C ASP A 18 1.91 -6.37 -8.05
N SER A 19 1.82 -7.32 -9.00
CA SER A 19 0.91 -7.23 -10.15
C SER A 19 -0.55 -7.18 -9.74
N ASP A 20 -0.83 -7.78 -8.59
CA ASP A 20 -2.16 -7.97 -8.02
C ASP A 20 -2.46 -6.87 -6.97
N ALA A 21 -1.64 -5.81 -6.94
CA ALA A 21 -1.79 -4.72 -6.00
C ALA A 21 -3.11 -3.96 -6.20
N VAL A 22 -3.81 -3.72 -5.11
CA VAL A 22 -5.06 -2.95 -5.11
C VAL A 22 -4.78 -1.53 -4.63
N LEU A 23 -5.05 -0.55 -5.49
CA LEU A 23 -4.86 0.87 -5.19
C LEU A 23 -6.20 1.56 -4.91
N PHE A 24 -6.29 2.24 -3.76
CA PHE A 24 -7.37 3.16 -3.43
C PHE A 24 -6.87 4.59 -3.48
N HIS A 25 -7.35 5.34 -4.47
CA HIS A 25 -7.07 6.76 -4.62
C HIS A 25 -8.39 7.55 -4.71
N PRO A 26 -8.70 8.42 -3.74
CA PRO A 26 -7.93 8.69 -2.51
C PRO A 26 -7.99 7.52 -1.51
N ASP A 27 -7.08 7.50 -0.53
CA ASP A 27 -7.16 6.57 0.61
C ASP A 27 -8.51 6.78 1.29
N PRO A 28 -9.35 5.72 1.42
CA PRO A 28 -10.69 5.84 1.99
C PRO A 28 -10.72 6.40 3.42
N LYS A 29 -9.59 6.34 4.13
CA LYS A 29 -9.44 6.90 5.48
C LYS A 29 -8.73 8.26 5.52
N SER A 30 -8.32 8.79 4.38
CA SER A 30 -7.66 10.10 4.29
C SER A 30 -8.70 11.22 4.34
N ARG A 31 -8.49 12.16 5.27
CA ARG A 31 -9.37 13.33 5.43
C ARG A 31 -9.05 14.46 4.44
N SER A 32 -7.82 14.54 3.96
CA SER A 32 -7.39 15.57 3.01
C SER A 32 -7.49 15.12 1.56
N GLY A 33 -7.65 13.81 1.31
CA GLY A 33 -7.67 13.23 -0.04
C GLY A 33 -6.29 13.19 -0.73
N SER A 34 -5.22 13.64 -0.07
CA SER A 34 -3.88 13.80 -0.66
C SER A 34 -3.00 12.55 -0.59
N SER A 35 -3.59 11.41 -0.23
CA SER A 35 -2.88 10.14 -0.09
C SER A 35 -3.66 9.03 -0.77
N ALA A 36 -2.96 7.98 -1.17
CA ALA A 36 -3.52 6.73 -1.66
C ALA A 36 -3.13 5.58 -0.72
N ARG A 37 -3.95 4.53 -0.70
CA ARG A 37 -3.69 3.29 0.03
C ARG A 37 -3.47 2.18 -0.98
N LEU A 38 -2.31 1.54 -0.92
CA LEU A 38 -2.00 0.37 -1.72
C LEU A 38 -2.01 -0.88 -0.82
N LEU A 39 -2.63 -1.95 -1.31
CA LEU A 39 -2.56 -3.29 -0.73
C LEU A 39 -1.79 -4.18 -1.69
N GLY A 40 -0.65 -4.72 -1.26
CA GLY A 40 0.18 -5.56 -2.14
C GLY A 40 0.98 -6.59 -1.36
N PHE A 41 1.27 -7.72 -1.99
CA PHE A 41 2.04 -8.80 -1.41
C PHE A 41 3.54 -8.50 -1.44
N SER A 42 4.21 -8.65 -0.29
CA SER A 42 5.68 -8.66 -0.21
C SER A 42 6.16 -10.10 -0.10
N PRO A 43 6.90 -10.62 -1.10
CA PRO A 43 7.50 -11.95 -1.02
C PRO A 43 8.46 -12.11 0.15
N SER A 44 9.30 -11.10 0.45
CA SER A 44 10.26 -11.23 1.56
C SER A 44 9.58 -11.28 2.93
N ARG A 45 8.43 -10.59 3.08
CA ARG A 45 7.62 -10.65 4.29
C ARG A 45 6.66 -11.84 4.31
N GLY A 46 6.36 -12.41 3.15
CA GLY A 46 5.36 -13.46 2.94
C GLY A 46 3.95 -13.05 3.36
N ARG A 47 3.63 -11.75 3.25
CA ARG A 47 2.37 -11.17 3.73
C ARG A 47 1.93 -10.03 2.80
N VAL A 48 0.62 -9.79 2.77
CA VAL A 48 0.04 -8.57 2.18
C VAL A 48 0.34 -7.40 3.11
N LEU A 49 0.80 -6.30 2.53
CA LEU A 49 1.12 -5.06 3.20
C LEU A 49 0.16 -3.96 2.77
N VAL A 50 -0.16 -3.08 3.71
CA VAL A 50 -0.74 -1.78 3.44
C VAL A 50 0.39 -0.79 3.31
N VAL A 51 0.44 -0.06 2.20
CA VAL A 51 1.39 1.04 1.97
C VAL A 51 0.61 2.32 1.74
N ILE A 52 0.87 3.34 2.56
CA ILE A 52 0.31 4.68 2.36
C ILE A 52 1.25 5.46 1.47
N LEU A 53 0.72 5.89 0.33
CA LEU A 53 1.40 6.71 -0.66
C LEU A 53 0.89 8.15 -0.54
N VAL A 54 1.79 9.12 -0.60
CA VAL A 54 1.44 10.54 -0.65
C VAL A 54 1.96 11.12 -1.94
N GLU A 55 1.13 11.88 -2.65
CA GLU A 55 1.53 12.50 -3.90
C GLU A 55 2.51 13.65 -3.60
N ARG A 56 3.55 13.76 -4.43
CA ARG A 56 4.49 14.88 -4.37
C ARG A 56 3.83 16.14 -4.90
N LEU A 57 3.71 17.15 -4.05
CA LEU A 57 3.15 18.45 -4.42
C LEU A 57 4.00 19.19 -5.48
N ASP A 58 5.31 18.91 -5.55
CA ASP A 58 6.23 19.54 -6.49
C ASP A 58 6.32 18.80 -7.84
N ARG A 59 5.80 17.56 -7.93
CA ARG A 59 5.81 16.78 -9.16
C ARG A 59 4.61 15.83 -9.22
N ALA A 60 3.57 16.26 -9.93
CA ALA A 60 2.36 15.49 -10.17
C ALA A 60 2.68 14.08 -10.71
N GLY A 61 1.94 13.08 -10.24
CA GLY A 61 2.13 11.67 -10.61
C GLY A 61 3.34 10.98 -9.96
N THR A 62 4.10 11.68 -9.10
CA THR A 62 5.17 11.07 -8.30
C THR A 62 4.70 10.83 -6.87
N TRP A 63 4.99 9.64 -6.33
CA TRP A 63 4.51 9.22 -5.02
C TRP A 63 5.66 8.94 -4.05
N TRP A 64 5.43 9.22 -2.77
CA TRP A 64 6.30 8.80 -1.68
C TRP A 64 5.60 7.78 -0.77
N GLY A 65 6.30 6.69 -0.45
CA GLY A 65 5.92 5.80 0.63
C GLY A 65 6.02 6.52 1.97
N ALA A 66 4.87 6.90 2.52
CA ALA A 66 4.78 7.60 3.80
C ALA A 66 4.95 6.62 4.96
N ASN A 67 4.21 5.50 4.93
CA ASN A 67 4.18 4.49 5.98
C ASN A 67 3.68 3.13 5.45
N GLY A 68 3.89 2.04 6.19
CA GLY A 68 3.32 0.74 5.84
C GLY A 68 3.26 -0.27 6.98
N TRP A 69 2.35 -1.22 6.90
CA TRP A 69 2.13 -2.27 7.92
C TRP A 69 1.53 -3.54 7.29
N VAL A 70 1.54 -4.65 8.02
CA VAL A 70 0.90 -5.90 7.57
C VAL A 70 -0.62 -5.73 7.49
N ALA A 71 -1.22 -6.07 6.36
CA ALA A 71 -2.66 -6.03 6.16
C ALA A 71 -3.36 -7.09 7.02
N THR A 72 -4.45 -6.69 7.67
CA THR A 72 -5.31 -7.58 8.47
C THR A 72 -6.78 -7.23 8.25
N GLY A 73 -7.67 -8.14 8.64
CA GLY A 73 -9.12 -7.93 8.58
C GLY A 73 -9.60 -7.50 7.19
N SER A 74 -10.35 -6.38 7.13
CA SER A 74 -10.97 -5.89 5.91
C SER A 74 -10.00 -5.57 4.78
N ASP A 75 -8.79 -5.07 5.07
CA ASP A 75 -7.79 -4.79 4.03
C ASP A 75 -7.34 -6.11 3.37
N LEU A 76 -7.02 -7.14 4.17
CA LEU A 76 -6.64 -8.45 3.64
C LEU A 76 -7.77 -9.14 2.88
N SER A 77 -8.99 -9.11 3.41
CA SER A 77 -10.17 -9.64 2.71
C SER A 77 -10.44 -8.92 1.40
N ARG A 78 -10.13 -7.62 1.31
CA ARG A 78 -10.29 -6.85 0.09
C ARG A 78 -9.24 -7.23 -0.95
N TYR A 79 -7.97 -7.29 -0.58
CA TYR A 79 -6.92 -7.77 -1.48
C TYR A 79 -7.24 -9.16 -2.06
N ARG A 80 -7.70 -10.09 -1.23
CA ARG A 80 -8.06 -11.44 -1.71
C ARG A 80 -9.21 -11.42 -2.70
N ARG A 81 -10.29 -10.71 -2.37
CA ARG A 81 -11.50 -10.65 -3.21
C ARG A 81 -11.23 -10.05 -4.58
N GLU A 82 -10.42 -8.99 -4.65
CA GLU A 82 -10.09 -8.34 -5.93
C GLU A 82 -9.17 -9.23 -6.80
N ASN A 83 -8.50 -10.22 -6.20
CA ASN A 83 -7.57 -11.14 -6.87
C ASN A 83 -8.10 -12.59 -6.97
N GLU A 84 -9.32 -12.85 -6.50
CA GLU A 84 -10.04 -14.10 -6.74
C GLU A 84 -10.62 -14.04 -8.16
N HIS A 85 -9.80 -14.40 -9.15
CA HIS A 85 -10.24 -14.65 -10.52
C HIS A 85 -10.52 -16.15 -10.67
N GLU A 86 -11.79 -16.53 -10.91
CA GLU A 86 -12.18 -17.86 -11.41
C GLU A 86 -11.77 -18.06 -12.87
#